data_AF-A0A7S3AW72-F1
#
_entry.id   AF-A0A7S3AW72-F1
#
_cell.length_a   1.000
_cell.length_b   1.000
_cell.length_c   1.000
_cell.angle_alpha   90.00
_cell.angle_beta   90.00
_cell.angle_gamma   90.00
#
_symmetry.space_group_name_H-M   'P 1'
#
loop_
_entity.id
_entity.type
_entity.pdbx_description
1 polymer ?
#
loop_
_entity_poly.entity_id
_entity_poly.type
_entity_poly.pdbx_seq_one_letter_code
_entity_poly.pdbx_strand_id
1 'polypeptide(L)'
;MLHMLVWNALPPPMHGLPPVPAHVGPPSFVFADFLLTSSYGKFLFENHQAHHVLGGQSNYNIVCPLFDHLLGTYVPPSIWQEKMHAIPQGTLIRGPVVAPAGVPQPPPCAVEEDRISSVYYVAQDAAGERG
;
A
#
# COMPACT_ATOMS: atom_id res chain seq x y z
N MET A 1 -9.83 -18.75 3.53
CA MET A 1 -8.94 -18.63 4.72
C MET A 1 -7.66 -17.87 4.40
N LEU A 2 -6.78 -18.36 3.50
CA LEU A 2 -5.56 -17.64 3.10
C LEU A 2 -5.82 -16.19 2.62
N HIS A 3 -6.90 -15.99 1.87
CA HIS A 3 -7.24 -14.67 1.35
C HIS A 3 -7.44 -13.62 2.48
N MET A 4 -8.21 -13.97 3.52
CA MET A 4 -8.49 -13.08 4.66
C MET A 4 -7.26 -12.87 5.54
N LEU A 5 -6.40 -13.88 5.64
CA LEU A 5 -5.11 -13.76 6.32
C LEU A 5 -4.28 -12.67 5.63
N VAL A 6 -4.05 -12.78 4.31
CA VAL A 6 -3.28 -11.81 3.52
C VAL A 6 -3.90 -10.41 3.60
N TRP A 7 -5.22 -10.31 3.50
CA TRP A 7 -5.94 -9.06 3.70
C TRP A 7 -5.67 -8.45 5.08
N ASN A 8 -5.75 -9.21 6.16
CA ASN A 8 -5.50 -8.67 7.49
C ASN A 8 -4.02 -8.33 7.74
N ALA A 9 -3.09 -8.86 6.94
CA ALA A 9 -1.65 -8.62 7.07
C ALA A 9 -1.14 -7.41 6.26
N LEU A 10 -1.77 -7.10 5.11
CA LEU A 10 -1.27 -6.10 4.15
C LEU A 10 -2.11 -4.80 4.09
N PRO A 11 -3.38 -4.81 3.65
CA PRO A 11 -4.13 -3.57 3.46
C PRO A 11 -4.27 -2.68 4.72
N PRO A 12 -4.61 -3.19 5.93
CA PRO A 12 -4.70 -2.34 7.12
C PRO A 12 -3.42 -1.54 7.40
N PRO A 13 -2.23 -2.15 7.51
CA PRO A 13 -1.01 -1.37 7.72
C PRO A 13 -0.66 -0.45 6.54
N MET A 14 -0.97 -0.83 5.29
CA MET A 14 -0.80 0.06 4.12
C MET A 14 -1.68 1.31 4.20
N HIS A 15 -2.81 1.24 4.89
CA HIS A 15 -3.72 2.36 5.16
C HIS A 15 -3.46 3.05 6.50
N GLY A 16 -2.38 2.67 7.21
CA GLY A 16 -2.06 3.25 8.52
C GLY A 16 -2.98 2.81 9.66
N LEU A 17 -3.72 1.72 9.46
CA LEU A 17 -4.62 1.14 10.45
C LEU A 17 -3.87 0.17 11.37
N PRO A 18 -4.32 0.02 12.63
CA PRO A 18 -3.72 -0.97 13.53
C PRO A 18 -3.96 -2.40 13.03
N PRO A 19 -3.14 -3.38 13.47
CA PRO A 19 -3.36 -4.79 13.19
C PRO A 19 -4.76 -5.26 13.60
N VAL A 20 -5.37 -6.13 12.79
CA VAL A 20 -6.71 -6.66 13.07
C VAL A 20 -6.66 -7.61 14.28
N PRO A 21 -7.47 -7.38 15.34
CA PRO A 21 -7.52 -8.26 16.50
C PRO A 21 -8.01 -9.68 16.15
N ALA A 22 -7.45 -10.70 16.81
CA ALA A 22 -7.78 -12.11 16.56
C ALA A 22 -9.25 -12.48 16.86
N HIS A 23 -9.96 -11.69 17.67
CA HIS A 23 -11.38 -11.89 17.95
C HIS A 23 -12.30 -11.24 16.89
N VAL A 24 -11.76 -10.37 16.04
CA VAL A 24 -12.48 -9.70 14.93
C VAL A 24 -12.27 -10.44 13.61
N GLY A 25 -11.10 -11.04 13.41
CA GLY A 25 -10.80 -11.80 12.20
C GLY A 25 -9.63 -12.78 12.38
N PRO A 26 -9.26 -13.50 11.32
CA PRO A 26 -8.16 -14.46 11.37
C PRO A 26 -6.86 -13.83 11.90
N PRO A 27 -6.12 -14.53 12.77
CA PRO A 27 -4.92 -14.01 13.44
C PRO A 27 -3.75 -13.87 12.45
N SER A 28 -3.72 -12.75 11.71
CA SER A 28 -2.74 -12.54 10.65
C SER A 28 -1.32 -12.25 11.15
N PHE A 29 -1.18 -11.81 12.40
CA PHE A 29 0.11 -11.53 13.03
C PHE A 29 1.07 -12.73 13.04
N VAL A 30 0.55 -13.95 12.97
CA VAL A 30 1.37 -15.18 12.96
C VAL A 30 2.21 -15.31 11.69
N PHE A 31 1.78 -14.72 10.58
CA PHE A 31 2.41 -14.90 9.28
C PHE A 31 2.69 -13.57 8.53
N ALA A 32 2.30 -12.43 9.11
CA ALA A 32 2.46 -11.11 8.50
C ALA A 32 3.91 -10.77 8.16
N ASP A 33 4.86 -11.00 9.09
CA ASP A 33 6.28 -10.70 8.87
C ASP A 33 6.88 -11.55 7.75
N PHE A 34 6.52 -12.84 7.73
CA PHE A 34 6.93 -13.75 6.65
C PHE A 34 6.37 -13.29 5.30
N LEU A 35 5.09 -12.92 5.26
CA LEU A 35 4.46 -12.40 4.05
C LEU A 35 5.18 -11.14 3.56
N LEU A 36 5.34 -10.13 4.42
CA LEU A 36 5.96 -8.84 4.09
C LEU A 36 7.41 -8.98 3.61
N THR A 37 8.16 -9.95 4.13
CA THR A 37 9.56 -10.18 3.71
C THR A 37 9.68 -11.03 2.44
N SER A 38 8.65 -11.80 2.09
CA SER A 38 8.63 -12.64 0.89
C SER A 38 8.54 -11.84 -0.41
N SER A 39 9.06 -12.39 -1.51
CA SER A 39 8.90 -11.81 -2.86
C SER A 39 7.43 -11.66 -3.24
N TYR A 40 6.59 -12.59 -2.78
CA TYR A 40 5.15 -12.53 -3.00
C TYR A 40 4.51 -11.34 -2.28
N GLY A 41 4.80 -11.12 -0.99
CA GLY A 41 4.26 -9.96 -0.28
C GLY A 41 4.78 -8.63 -0.81
N LYS A 42 6.04 -8.56 -1.26
CA LYS A 42 6.57 -7.38 -1.98
C LYS A 42 5.76 -7.09 -3.25
N PHE A 43 5.47 -8.13 -4.04
CA PHE A 43 4.64 -8.00 -5.22
C PHE A 43 3.21 -7.57 -4.91
N LEU A 44 2.58 -8.13 -3.87
CA LEU A 44 1.24 -7.70 -3.44
C LEU A 44 1.22 -6.24 -3.02
N PHE A 45 2.23 -5.82 -2.24
CA PHE A 45 2.38 -4.43 -1.81
C PHE A 45 2.55 -3.51 -3.02
N GLU A 46 3.44 -3.86 -3.95
CA GLU A 46 3.69 -3.10 -5.17
C GLU A 46 2.44 -3.00 -6.05
N ASN A 47 1.69 -4.10 -6.21
CA ASN A 47 0.45 -4.11 -6.97
C ASN A 47 -0.60 -3.20 -6.35
N HIS A 48 -0.78 -3.26 -5.03
CA HIS A 48 -1.72 -2.37 -4.35
C HIS A 48 -1.23 -0.91 -4.33
N GLN A 49 0.07 -0.66 -4.32
CA GLN A 49 0.62 0.68 -4.47
C GLN A 49 0.28 1.27 -5.84
N ALA A 50 0.36 0.48 -6.91
CA ALA A 50 -0.06 0.88 -8.25
C ALA A 50 -1.53 1.28 -8.30
N HIS A 51 -2.41 0.52 -7.62
CA HIS A 51 -3.83 0.84 -7.50
C HIS A 51 -4.05 2.25 -6.93
N HIS A 52 -3.34 2.62 -5.86
CA HIS A 52 -3.42 3.97 -5.28
C HIS A 52 -2.91 5.04 -6.23
N VAL A 53 -1.75 4.81 -6.84
CA VAL A 53 -1.11 5.78 -7.75
C VAL A 53 -1.96 6.04 -8.99
N LEU A 54 -2.66 5.02 -9.47
CA LEU A 54 -3.50 5.09 -10.68
C LEU A 54 -4.96 5.44 -10.39
N GLY A 55 -5.25 6.00 -9.20
CA GLY A 55 -6.61 6.46 -8.84
C GLY A 55 -7.64 5.33 -8.80
N GLY A 56 -7.20 4.12 -8.45
CA GLY A 56 -8.04 2.94 -8.32
C GLY A 56 -8.55 2.36 -9.64
N GLN A 57 -8.00 2.76 -10.79
CA GLN A 57 -8.47 2.33 -12.12
C GLN A 57 -7.81 1.04 -12.64
N SER A 58 -6.86 0.47 -11.90
CA SER A 58 -6.14 -0.74 -12.27
C SER A 58 -5.56 -1.42 -11.02
N ASN A 59 -4.89 -2.56 -11.21
CA ASN A 59 -4.21 -3.33 -10.17
C ASN A 59 -5.12 -3.61 -8.95
N TYR A 60 -6.36 -4.00 -9.22
CA TYR A 60 -7.44 -4.08 -8.23
C TYR A 60 -7.17 -5.12 -7.14
N ASN A 61 -6.36 -6.14 -7.43
CA ASN A 61 -6.27 -7.31 -6.60
C ASN A 61 -5.14 -7.22 -5.58
N ILE A 62 -5.53 -7.17 -4.31
CA ILE A 62 -4.60 -7.07 -3.18
C ILE A 62 -4.10 -8.44 -2.70
N VAL A 63 -4.80 -9.52 -3.07
CA VAL A 63 -4.60 -10.86 -2.46
C VAL A 63 -4.31 -11.94 -3.49
N CYS A 64 -4.70 -11.72 -4.73
CA CYS A 64 -4.59 -12.64 -5.87
C CYS A 64 -4.21 -11.85 -7.15
N PRO A 65 -3.04 -11.21 -7.18
CA PRO A 65 -2.59 -10.29 -8.24
C PRO A 65 -2.48 -10.93 -9.64
N LEU A 66 -2.45 -12.27 -9.72
CA LEU A 66 -2.53 -12.96 -11.01
C LEU A 66 -3.86 -12.66 -11.72
N PHE A 67 -4.95 -12.37 -10.98
CA PHE A 67 -6.21 -11.97 -11.60
C PHE A 67 -6.11 -10.65 -12.35
N ASP A 68 -5.27 -9.71 -11.90
CA ASP A 68 -5.05 -8.49 -12.66
C ASP A 68 -4.36 -8.77 -14.01
N HIS A 69 -3.50 -9.79 -14.07
CA HIS A 69 -2.91 -10.24 -15.33
C HIS A 69 -3.94 -10.93 -16.22
N LEU A 70 -4.77 -11.81 -15.64
CA LEU A 70 -5.81 -12.53 -16.37
C LEU A 70 -6.88 -11.60 -16.95
N LEU A 71 -7.23 -10.55 -16.22
CA LEU A 71 -8.25 -9.58 -16.62
C LEU A 71 -7.69 -8.37 -17.38
N GLY A 72 -6.37 -8.29 -17.56
CA GLY A 72 -5.72 -7.19 -18.28
C GLY A 72 -5.72 -5.86 -17.52
N THR A 73 -5.89 -5.90 -16.19
CA THR A 73 -5.89 -4.72 -15.30
C THR A 73 -4.56 -4.51 -14.59
N TYR A 74 -3.56 -5.36 -14.84
CA TYR A 74 -2.22 -5.19 -14.30
C TYR A 74 -1.44 -4.09 -15.03
N VAL A 75 -0.96 -3.09 -14.29
CA VAL A 75 -0.02 -2.09 -14.79
C VAL A 75 1.34 -2.31 -14.12
N PRO A 76 2.45 -2.47 -14.90
CA PRO A 76 3.77 -2.72 -14.36
C PRO A 76 4.41 -1.45 -13.74
N PRO A 77 5.39 -1.62 -12.84
CA PRO A 77 6.03 -0.51 -12.12
C PRO A 77 6.65 0.56 -13.00
N SER A 78 7.22 0.20 -14.14
CA SER A 78 7.80 1.14 -15.10
C SER A 78 6.81 2.15 -15.69
N ILE A 79 5.50 1.93 -15.53
CA ILE A 79 4.45 2.83 -16.05
C ILE A 79 3.85 3.69 -14.95
N TRP A 80 3.63 3.13 -13.76
CA TRP A 80 2.95 3.86 -12.68
C TRP A 80 3.90 4.59 -11.75
N GLN A 81 5.16 4.16 -11.59
CA GLN A 81 6.10 4.83 -10.68
C GLN A 81 6.35 6.29 -11.06
N GLU A 82 6.37 6.62 -12.35
CA GLU A 82 6.52 8.00 -12.82
C GLU A 82 5.36 8.92 -12.40
N LYS A 83 4.23 8.33 -12.05
CA LYS A 83 3.02 9.03 -11.58
C LYS A 83 2.94 9.11 -10.06
N MET A 84 3.93 8.57 -9.35
CA MET A 84 4.04 8.79 -7.91
C MET A 84 4.37 10.26 -7.66
N HIS A 85 3.46 10.95 -6.97
CA HIS A 85 3.71 12.29 -6.49
C HIS A 85 4.50 12.26 -5.17
N ALA A 86 4.91 13.42 -4.67
CA ALA A 86 5.40 13.57 -3.31
C ALA A 86 4.21 13.82 -2.37
N ILE A 87 4.35 13.36 -1.13
CA ILE A 87 3.31 13.56 -0.12
C ILE A 87 3.22 15.08 0.12
N PRO A 88 2.02 15.67 0.19
CA PRO A 88 1.89 17.08 0.56
C PRO A 88 2.46 17.35 1.96
N GLN A 89 3.17 18.46 2.12
CA GLN A 89 3.64 18.90 3.44
C GLN A 89 2.47 19.05 4.42
N GLY A 90 2.66 18.59 5.66
CA GLY A 90 1.63 18.65 6.70
C GLY A 90 0.58 17.53 6.64
N THR A 91 0.69 16.57 5.71
CA THR A 91 -0.20 15.39 5.68
C THR A 91 -0.12 14.62 7.00
N LEU A 92 -1.27 14.36 7.62
CA LEU A 92 -1.35 13.57 8.84
C LEU A 92 -0.97 12.11 8.55
N ILE A 93 0.15 11.73 9.15
CA ILE A 93 0.74 10.40 9.20
C ILE A 93 -0.08 9.52 10.17
N ARG A 94 -0.58 8.35 9.72
CA ARG A 94 -1.37 7.41 10.55
C ARG A 94 -0.64 6.09 10.78
N GLY A 95 -0.25 5.77 12.02
CA GLY A 95 0.29 4.44 12.38
C GLY A 95 1.75 4.19 11.95
N PRO A 96 2.39 3.08 12.32
CA PRO A 96 3.80 2.79 12.00
C PRO A 96 4.03 2.43 10.53
N VAL A 97 5.24 2.66 10.02
CA VAL A 97 5.66 2.28 8.65
C VAL A 97 5.84 0.77 8.56
N VAL A 98 5.20 0.13 7.57
CA VAL A 98 5.23 -1.35 7.39
C VAL A 98 5.59 -1.76 5.95
N ALA A 99 6.23 -0.87 5.19
CA ALA A 99 6.61 -1.17 3.80
C ALA A 99 7.71 -2.25 3.73
N PRO A 100 7.56 -3.29 2.89
CA PRO A 100 8.62 -4.24 2.60
C PRO A 100 9.88 -3.56 2.03
N ALA A 101 11.05 -4.03 2.44
CA ALA A 101 12.32 -3.52 1.94
C ALA A 101 12.43 -3.66 0.40
N GLY A 102 12.75 -2.54 -0.27
CA GLY A 102 13.00 -2.48 -1.71
C GLY A 102 11.75 -2.31 -2.60
N VAL A 103 10.56 -2.13 -2.02
CA VAL A 103 9.37 -1.79 -2.80
C VAL A 103 9.34 -0.29 -3.05
N PRO A 104 9.10 0.18 -4.29
CA PRO A 104 9.06 1.59 -4.62
C PRO A 104 8.13 2.34 -3.68
N GLN A 105 8.68 3.37 -3.05
CA GLN A 105 7.93 4.25 -2.19
C GLN A 105 7.86 5.63 -2.82
N PRO A 106 6.72 6.30 -2.68
CA PRO A 106 6.62 7.67 -3.10
C PRO A 106 7.56 8.56 -2.27
N PRO A 107 8.13 9.60 -2.88
CA PRO A 107 9.17 10.40 -2.24
C PRO A 107 8.67 11.05 -0.94
N PRO A 108 9.52 11.10 0.10
CA PRO A 108 9.24 11.90 1.29
C PRO A 108 8.89 13.34 0.92
N CYS A 109 8.05 14.00 1.72
CA CYS A 109 8.00 15.47 1.70
C CYS A 109 9.44 15.99 1.84
N ALA A 110 9.81 17.04 1.09
CA ALA A 110 10.97 17.82 1.46
C ALA A 110 10.68 18.44 2.84
N VAL A 111 11.22 17.83 3.90
CA VAL A 111 11.24 18.38 5.25
C VAL A 111 12.69 18.72 5.57
N GLU A 112 12.89 19.89 6.17
CA GLU A 112 14.18 20.25 6.75
C GLU A 112 14.73 19.10 7.62
N GLU A 113 16.03 18.99 7.53
CA GLU A 113 16.95 17.97 8.00
C GLU A 113 16.83 17.70 9.51
N ASP A 114 15.81 16.97 9.98
CA ASP A 114 15.91 16.30 11.31
C ASP A 114 14.96 15.13 11.63
N ARG A 115 14.09 14.65 10.73
CA ARG A 115 13.24 13.47 11.01
C ARG A 115 13.02 12.60 9.78
N ILE A 116 14.02 11.80 9.44
CA ILE A 116 13.88 10.77 8.41
C ILE A 116 13.03 9.61 8.95
N SER A 117 11.74 9.63 8.63
CA SER A 117 10.87 8.45 8.65
C SER A 117 9.69 8.65 7.68
N SER A 118 9.92 8.56 6.38
CA SER A 118 8.83 8.42 5.38
C SER A 118 8.35 6.96 5.38
N VAL A 119 7.06 6.64 5.20
CA VAL A 119 6.19 6.94 4.03
C VAL A 119 4.69 6.84 4.39
N TYR A 120 3.82 7.65 3.75
CA TYR A 120 2.35 7.51 3.69
C TYR A 120 1.82 7.78 2.29
N TYR A 121 0.69 7.18 1.90
CA TYR A 121 -0.28 7.85 1.02
C TYR A 121 -1.69 7.77 1.60
N VAL A 122 -2.26 8.96 1.83
CA VAL A 122 -3.70 9.18 1.95
C VAL A 122 -4.21 9.43 0.53
N ALA A 123 -5.06 8.55 0.03
CA ALA A 123 -5.96 8.92 -1.07
C ALA A 123 -7.07 9.80 -0.47
N GLN A 124 -6.95 11.12 -0.64
CA GLN A 124 -7.99 12.17 -0.56
C GLN A 124 -7.20 13.47 -0.81
N ASP A 125 -7.12 13.99 -2.03
CA ASP A 125 -8.18 14.80 -2.62
C ASP A 125 -8.45 14.48 -4.10
N ALA A 126 -9.52 13.73 -4.37
CA ALA A 126 -10.18 13.72 -5.68
C ALA A 126 -11.68 14.07 -5.56
N ALA A 127 -12.09 14.69 -4.46
CA ALA A 127 -13.45 15.16 -4.22
C ALA A 127 -13.40 16.53 -3.53
N GLY A 128 -13.21 17.59 -4.32
CA GLY A 128 -13.03 18.92 -3.71
C GLY A 128 -13.13 20.16 -4.57
N GLU A 129 -13.23 20.11 -5.91
CA GLU A 129 -13.47 21.32 -6.71
C GLU A 129 -14.31 21.01 -7.96
N ARG A 130 -15.60 20.73 -7.75
CA ARG A 130 -16.68 20.98 -8.72
C ARG A 130 -17.96 21.22 -7.92
N GLY A 131 -18.23 22.50 -7.63
CA GLY A 131 -19.40 23.01 -6.94
C GLY A 131 -19.27 24.49 -6.71
#